data_AF-A0A7S0DUA5-F1
#
_entry.id   AF-A0A7S0DUA5-F1
#
_cell.length_a   1.000
_cell.length_b   1.000
_cell.length_c   1.000
_cell.angle_alpha   90.00
_cell.angle_beta   90.00
_cell.angle_gamma   90.00
#
_symmetry.space_group_name_H-M   'P 1'
#
loop_
_entity.id
_entity.type
_entity.pdbx_description
1 polymer ?
#
loop_
_entity_poly.entity_id
_entity_poly.type
_entity_poly.pdbx_seq_one_letter_code
_entity_poly.pdbx_strand_id
1 'polypeptide(L)'
;RERGPELSMGCSSSDLEKLRDADIQRENLKVVQESKLVNRILILGASECGKSTILKQMKILNTKGHTRKERMFHRMTIRLNTVTALQQLITAAFDLKLSKDVTFQKFHREVLHLTPKAATHISPDAVRAM
;
A
#
# COMPACT_ATOMS: atom_id res chain seq x y z
N ARG A 1 -15.69 -63.59 30.42
CA ARG A 1 -14.79 -63.42 29.26
C ARG A 1 -15.61 -62.78 28.14
N GLU A 2 -15.91 -61.49 28.21
CA GLU A 2 -16.47 -60.74 27.07
C GLU A 2 -15.83 -59.36 27.05
N ARG A 3 -15.01 -59.12 26.03
CA ARG A 3 -14.36 -57.84 25.73
C ARG A 3 -15.35 -57.01 24.91
N GLY A 4 -15.46 -55.72 25.25
CA GLY A 4 -16.33 -54.76 24.56
C GLY A 4 -15.95 -54.54 23.09
N PRO A 5 -16.80 -53.83 22.32
CA PRO A 5 -16.54 -53.61 20.89
C PRO A 5 -15.39 -52.61 20.75
N GLU A 6 -14.29 -53.07 20.16
CA GLU A 6 -13.19 -52.21 19.72
C GLU A 6 -13.71 -51.29 18.61
N LEU A 7 -13.66 -49.98 18.85
CA LEU A 7 -13.78 -48.97 17.80
C LEU A 7 -12.60 -49.14 16.84
N SER A 8 -12.83 -49.82 15.71
CA SER A 8 -11.93 -49.77 14.56
C SER A 8 -12.06 -48.40 13.90
N MET A 9 -11.23 -47.46 14.33
CA MET A 9 -11.09 -46.13 13.74
C MET A 9 -9.76 -46.07 12.97
N GLY A 10 -9.64 -46.90 11.95
CA GLY A 10 -8.54 -46.84 10.98
C GLY A 10 -8.89 -45.87 9.85
N CYS A 11 -8.67 -44.57 10.04
CA CYS A 11 -8.68 -43.64 8.91
C CYS A 11 -7.31 -43.70 8.24
N SER A 12 -7.26 -44.23 7.01
CA SER A 12 -6.02 -44.29 6.24
C SER A 12 -5.54 -42.88 5.91
N SER A 13 -4.22 -42.65 5.88
CA SER A 13 -3.65 -41.33 5.50
C SER A 13 -4.19 -40.83 4.15
N SER A 14 -4.48 -41.76 3.23
CA SER A 14 -5.10 -41.49 1.93
C SER A 14 -6.52 -40.95 2.00
N ASP A 15 -7.32 -41.30 3.01
CA ASP A 15 -8.69 -40.78 3.14
C ASP A 15 -8.68 -39.35 3.70
N LEU A 16 -7.73 -39.06 4.60
CA LEU A 16 -7.50 -37.73 5.14
C LEU A 16 -6.90 -36.76 4.09
N GLU A 17 -6.12 -37.27 3.14
CA GLU A 17 -5.66 -36.52 1.96
C GLU A 17 -6.80 -36.23 0.99
N LYS A 18 -7.63 -37.22 0.65
CA LYS A 18 -8.79 -37.02 -0.23
C LYS A 18 -9.81 -36.02 0.33
N LEU A 19 -10.04 -36.02 1.64
CA LEU A 19 -10.90 -35.03 2.30
C LEU A 19 -10.33 -33.62 2.19
N ARG A 20 -9.02 -33.45 2.41
CA ARG A 20 -8.32 -32.16 2.22
C ARG A 20 -8.36 -31.70 0.77
N ASP A 21 -8.14 -32.60 -0.18
CA ASP A 21 -8.21 -32.28 -1.62
C ASP A 21 -9.63 -31.85 -2.03
N ALA A 22 -10.66 -32.51 -1.50
CA ALA A 22 -12.05 -32.13 -1.74
C ALA A 22 -12.39 -30.75 -1.17
N ASP A 23 -11.86 -30.41 0.01
CA ASP A 23 -12.06 -29.10 0.62
C ASP A 23 -11.33 -27.99 -0.15
N ILE A 24 -10.09 -28.24 -0.59
CA ILE A 24 -9.34 -27.33 -1.48
C ILE A 24 -10.09 -27.12 -2.80
N GLN A 25 -10.65 -28.18 -3.40
CA GLN A 25 -11.45 -28.06 -4.62
C GLN A 25 -12.71 -27.21 -4.41
N ARG A 26 -13.41 -27.39 -3.29
CA ARG A 26 -14.58 -26.56 -2.95
C ARG A 26 -14.20 -25.09 -2.78
N GLU A 27 -13.11 -24.82 -2.09
CA GLU A 27 -12.62 -23.44 -1.88
C GLU A 27 -12.24 -22.79 -3.21
N ASN A 28 -11.50 -23.50 -4.07
CA ASN A 28 -11.14 -23.02 -5.40
C ASN A 28 -12.38 -22.73 -6.26
N LEU A 29 -13.40 -23.58 -6.24
CA LEU A 29 -14.64 -23.35 -6.98
C LEU A 29 -15.36 -22.08 -6.51
N LYS A 30 -15.38 -21.81 -5.19
CA LYS A 30 -15.94 -20.57 -4.65
C LYS A 30 -15.17 -19.35 -5.13
N VAL A 31 -13.83 -19.37 -5.04
CA VAL A 31 -12.99 -18.26 -5.53
C VAL A 31 -13.21 -18.02 -7.02
N VAL A 32 -13.31 -19.07 -7.83
CA VAL A 32 -13.60 -18.96 -9.27
C VAL A 32 -14.97 -18.33 -9.51
N GLN A 33 -16.00 -18.74 -8.78
CA GLN A 33 -17.35 -18.16 -8.89
C GLN A 33 -17.36 -16.68 -8.50
N GLU A 34 -16.74 -16.32 -7.38
CA GLU A 34 -16.63 -14.92 -6.94
C GLU A 34 -15.88 -14.08 -7.97
N SER A 35 -14.79 -14.61 -8.54
CA SER A 35 -13.99 -13.89 -9.53
C SER A 35 -14.75 -13.60 -10.84
N LYS A 36 -15.76 -14.41 -11.19
CA LYS A 36 -16.65 -14.17 -12.34
C LYS A 36 -17.61 -13.01 -12.12
N LEU A 37 -17.92 -12.71 -10.86
CA LEU A 37 -18.80 -11.59 -10.49
C LEU A 37 -18.05 -10.26 -10.39
N VAL A 38 -16.71 -10.29 -10.33
CA VAL A 38 -15.87 -9.09 -10.20
C VAL A 38 -15.53 -8.51 -11.58
N ASN A 39 -15.99 -7.27 -11.82
CA ASN A 39 -15.59 -6.50 -12.99
C ASN A 39 -14.19 -5.89 -12.79
N ARG A 40 -13.23 -6.27 -13.65
CA ARG A 40 -11.87 -5.74 -13.64
C ARG A 40 -11.76 -4.56 -14.60
N ILE A 41 -11.33 -3.40 -14.09
CA ILE A 41 -11.17 -2.17 -14.87
C ILE A 41 -9.68 -1.81 -14.92
N LEU A 42 -9.17 -1.49 -16.11
CA LEU A 42 -7.81 -1.00 -16.33
C LEU A 42 -7.85 0.49 -16.69
N ILE A 43 -7.12 1.31 -15.94
CA ILE A 43 -6.98 2.74 -16.21
C ILE A 43 -5.61 2.98 -16.84
N LEU A 44 -5.60 3.40 -18.10
CA LEU A 44 -4.38 3.71 -18.86
C LEU A 44 -4.17 5.22 -19.00
N GLY A 45 -2.91 5.63 -19.14
CA GLY A 45 -2.53 7.03 -19.38
C GLY A 45 -1.06 7.30 -19.07
N ALA A 46 -0.56 8.44 -19.52
CA ALA A 46 0.81 8.91 -19.29
C ALA A 46 1.17 8.99 -17.79
N SER A 47 2.45 9.05 -17.45
CA SER A 47 2.88 9.35 -16.08
C SER A 47 2.17 10.63 -15.59
N GLU A 48 1.75 10.63 -14.33
CA GLU A 48 1.19 11.82 -13.65
C GLU A 48 -0.16 12.36 -14.13
N CYS A 49 -0.81 11.74 -15.13
CA CYS A 49 -2.13 12.18 -15.63
C CYS A 49 -3.31 12.03 -14.65
N GLY A 50 -3.07 11.72 -13.37
CA GLY A 50 -4.11 11.65 -12.35
C GLY A 50 -4.77 10.28 -12.17
N LYS A 51 -4.23 9.19 -12.72
CA LYS A 51 -4.76 7.82 -12.50
C LYS A 51 -4.94 7.48 -11.02
N SER A 52 -3.92 7.77 -10.21
CA SER A 52 -3.98 7.59 -8.76
C SER A 52 -5.03 8.46 -8.09
N THR A 53 -5.32 9.64 -8.65
CA THR A 53 -6.36 10.54 -8.18
C THR A 53 -7.75 9.96 -8.43
N ILE A 54 -8.00 9.43 -9.63
CA ILE A 54 -9.26 8.73 -9.95
C ILE A 54 -9.49 7.55 -9.00
N LEU A 55 -8.46 6.72 -8.80
CA LEU A 55 -8.56 5.57 -7.87
C LEU A 55 -8.83 6.01 -6.42
N LYS A 56 -8.21 7.11 -5.95
CA LYS A 56 -8.48 7.68 -4.62
C LYS A 56 -9.93 8.17 -4.52
N GLN A 57 -10.45 8.83 -5.55
CA GLN A 57 -11.85 9.29 -5.57
C GLN A 57 -12.83 8.10 -5.61
N MET A 58 -12.56 7.09 -6.43
CA MET A 58 -13.36 5.86 -6.45
C MET A 58 -13.43 5.19 -5.07
N LYS A 59 -12.33 5.21 -4.31
CA LYS A 59 -12.31 4.72 -2.94
C LYS A 59 -13.17 5.57 -2.00
N ILE A 60 -13.06 6.89 -2.07
CA ILE A 60 -13.87 7.80 -1.24
C ILE A 60 -15.36 7.60 -1.50
N LEU A 61 -15.76 7.42 -2.75
CA LEU A 61 -17.17 7.28 -3.14
C LEU A 61 -17.77 5.91 -2.80
N ASN A 62 -17.02 4.82 -2.99
CA ASN A 62 -17.56 3.46 -2.91
C ASN A 62 -17.23 2.72 -1.60
N THR A 63 -16.44 3.30 -0.71
CA THR A 63 -16.03 2.68 0.56
C THR A 63 -16.13 3.66 1.71
N LYS A 64 -15.87 3.20 2.95
CA LYS A 64 -15.84 4.05 4.15
C LYS A 64 -14.65 5.04 4.21
N GLY A 65 -14.05 5.38 3.06
CA GLY A 65 -12.87 6.23 2.93
C GLY A 65 -11.55 5.53 3.28
N HIS A 66 -10.55 6.33 3.68
CA HIS A 66 -9.21 5.82 4.00
C HIS A 66 -9.09 5.29 5.43
N THR A 67 -8.41 4.17 5.62
CA THR A 67 -8.14 3.62 6.95
C THR A 67 -7.16 4.49 7.74
N ARG A 68 -7.09 4.32 9.07
CA ARG A 68 -6.11 5.06 9.90
C ARG A 68 -4.66 4.78 9.44
N LYS A 69 -4.36 3.52 9.08
CA LYS A 69 -3.05 3.12 8.55
C LYS A 69 -2.71 3.89 7.27
N GLU A 70 -3.64 3.94 6.31
CA GLU A 70 -3.48 4.69 5.06
C GLU A 70 -3.30 6.18 5.28
N ARG A 71 -4.06 6.78 6.21
CA ARG A 71 -3.91 8.21 6.53
C ARG A 71 -2.54 8.53 7.12
N MET A 72 -1.97 7.65 7.93
CA MET A 72 -0.60 7.81 8.44
C MET A 72 0.43 7.75 7.32
N PHE A 73 0.26 6.83 6.37
CA PHE A 73 1.11 6.76 5.19
C PHE A 73 0.99 8.03 4.33
N HIS A 74 -0.24 8.48 4.04
CA HIS A 74 -0.48 9.72 3.28
C HIS A 74 0.14 10.94 3.97
N ARG A 75 0.07 11.04 5.30
CA ARG A 75 0.71 12.13 6.05
C ARG A 75 2.22 12.18 5.77
N MET A 76 2.86 11.02 5.67
CA MET A 76 4.28 10.96 5.34
C MET A 76 4.54 11.43 3.91
N THR A 77 3.76 10.92 2.95
CA THR A 77 3.86 11.35 1.55
C THR A 77 3.64 12.85 1.39
N ILE A 78 2.69 13.45 2.13
CA ILE A 78 2.43 14.89 2.09
C ILE A 78 3.67 15.66 2.53
N ARG A 79 4.27 15.32 3.68
CA ARG A 79 5.48 15.99 4.18
C ARG A 79 6.64 15.90 3.20
N LEU A 80 6.85 14.71 2.64
CA LEU A 80 7.89 14.48 1.65
C LEU A 80 7.65 15.35 0.40
N ASN A 81 6.44 15.32 -0.15
CA ASN A 81 6.09 16.13 -1.32
C ASN A 81 6.24 17.63 -1.04
N THR A 82 5.91 18.11 0.17
CA THR A 82 6.10 19.52 0.55
C THR A 82 7.58 19.91 0.54
N VAL A 83 8.45 19.11 1.15
CA VAL A 83 9.90 19.39 1.16
C VAL A 83 10.48 19.34 -0.25
N THR A 84 10.13 18.31 -1.03
CA THR A 84 10.59 18.17 -2.42
C THR A 84 10.11 19.33 -3.28
N ALA A 85 8.85 19.75 -3.15
CA ALA A 85 8.32 20.90 -3.91
C ALA A 85 9.03 22.21 -3.54
N LEU A 86 9.33 22.43 -2.25
CA LEU A 86 10.10 23.59 -1.82
C LEU A 86 11.51 23.58 -2.41
N GLN A 87 12.20 22.43 -2.38
CA GLN A 87 13.51 22.27 -3.02
C GLN A 87 13.45 22.61 -4.51
N GLN A 88 12.48 22.03 -5.23
CA GLN A 88 12.29 22.28 -6.67
C GLN A 88 12.05 23.76 -6.98
N LEU A 89 11.19 24.43 -6.20
CA LEU A 89 10.90 25.85 -6.39
C LEU A 89 12.13 26.73 -6.16
N ILE A 90 12.90 26.46 -5.11
CA ILE A 90 14.08 27.25 -4.76
C ILE A 90 15.21 27.02 -5.79
N THR A 91 15.43 25.77 -6.20
CA THR A 91 16.37 25.44 -7.27
C THR A 91 15.98 26.14 -8.58
N ALA A 92 14.70 26.07 -8.98
CA ALA A 92 14.23 26.75 -10.18
C ALA A 92 14.40 28.28 -10.10
N ALA A 93 14.11 28.89 -8.94
CA ALA A 93 14.31 30.32 -8.74
C ALA A 93 15.79 30.74 -8.81
N PHE A 94 16.71 29.88 -8.34
CA PHE A 94 18.15 30.06 -8.48
C PHE A 94 18.60 29.95 -9.94
N ASP A 95 18.13 28.94 -10.67
CA ASP A 95 18.45 28.70 -12.07
C ASP A 95 17.96 29.84 -12.98
N LEU A 96 16.77 30.37 -12.68
CA LEU A 96 16.19 31.53 -13.36
C LEU A 96 16.79 32.87 -12.91
N LYS A 97 17.75 32.86 -11.98
CA LYS A 97 18.45 34.06 -11.45
C LYS A 97 17.49 35.13 -10.91
N LEU A 98 16.37 34.70 -10.32
CA LEU A 98 15.33 35.62 -9.82
C LEU A 98 15.77 36.41 -8.58
N SER A 99 16.69 35.87 -7.78
CA SER A 99 17.35 36.61 -6.69
C SER A 99 18.85 36.28 -6.67
N LYS A 100 19.67 37.31 -6.53
CA LYS A 100 21.14 37.20 -6.44
C LYS A 100 21.66 37.46 -5.03
N ASP A 101 20.77 37.67 -4.07
CA ASP A 101 21.18 38.04 -2.72
C ASP A 101 21.97 36.90 -2.07
N VAL A 102 23.04 37.27 -1.36
CA VAL A 102 23.90 36.33 -0.63
C VAL A 102 23.09 35.49 0.35
N THR A 103 22.02 36.06 0.92
CA THR A 103 21.06 35.36 1.79
C THR A 103 20.33 34.25 1.06
N PHE A 104 19.86 34.50 -0.16
CA PHE A 104 19.16 33.50 -0.98
C PHE A 104 20.11 32.36 -1.39
N GLN A 105 21.36 32.68 -1.75
CA GLN A 105 22.36 31.65 -2.06
C GLN A 105 22.70 30.75 -0.87
N LYS A 106 22.82 31.33 0.34
CA LYS A 106 23.02 30.56 1.58
C LYS A 106 21.83 29.63 1.84
N PHE A 107 20.62 30.16 1.72
CA PHE A 107 19.39 29.39 1.90
C PHE A 107 19.24 28.27 0.87
N HIS A 108 19.56 28.53 -0.41
CA HIS A 108 19.56 27.50 -1.46
C HIS A 108 20.49 26.32 -1.09
N ARG A 109 21.71 26.59 -0.61
CA ARG A 109 22.62 25.53 -0.15
C ARG A 109 22.05 24.75 1.03
N GLU A 110 21.49 25.44 2.02
CA GLU A 110 20.90 24.79 3.20
C GLU A 110 19.74 23.85 2.81
N VAL A 111 18.89 24.30 1.88
CA VAL A 111 17.75 23.54 1.39
C VAL A 111 18.17 22.31 0.58
N LEU A 112 19.28 22.36 -0.15
CA LEU A 112 19.83 21.18 -0.84
C LEU A 112 20.32 20.10 0.13
N HIS A 113 20.73 20.48 1.35
CA HIS A 113 21.16 19.54 2.38
C HIS A 113 20.00 18.93 3.19
N LEU A 114 18.76 19.43 3.00
CA LEU A 114 17.56 18.78 3.53
C LEU A 114 17.35 17.45 2.80
N THR A 115 18.03 16.40 3.27
CA THR A 115 17.83 15.08 2.66
C THR A 115 16.39 14.63 2.89
N PRO A 116 15.70 14.13 1.85
CA PRO A 116 14.36 13.57 2.02
C PRO A 116 14.35 12.34 2.96
N LYS A 117 15.53 11.79 3.27
CA LYS A 117 15.76 10.66 4.18
C LYS A 117 15.45 10.97 5.65
N ALA A 118 15.49 12.23 6.09
CA ALA A 118 15.02 12.58 7.44
C ALA A 118 13.50 12.36 7.60
N ALA A 119 12.74 12.40 6.50
CA ALA A 119 11.31 12.10 6.48
C ALA A 119 11.00 10.60 6.35
N THR A 120 11.98 9.72 6.12
CA THR A 120 11.74 8.26 6.05
C THR A 120 11.76 7.56 7.41
N HIS A 121 11.91 8.28 8.52
CA HIS A 121 11.72 7.69 9.84
C HIS A 121 10.23 7.38 10.02
N ILE A 122 9.84 6.17 9.62
CA ILE A 122 8.56 5.59 9.99
C ILE A 122 8.58 5.57 11.53
N SER A 123 7.66 6.27 12.18
CA SER A 123 7.61 6.18 13.65
C SER A 123 7.39 4.71 14.02
N PRO A 124 7.99 4.21 15.11
CA PRO A 124 7.81 2.82 15.54
C PRO A 124 6.33 2.43 15.66
N ASP A 125 5.44 3.39 15.95
CA ASP A 125 3.99 3.19 16.03
C ASP A 125 3.33 2.94 14.66
N ALA A 126 3.88 3.49 13.58
CA ALA A 126 3.41 3.21 12.22
C ALA A 126 3.89 1.85 11.70
N VAL A 127 5.07 1.37 12.14
CA VAL A 127 5.54 0.00 11.87
C VAL A 127 4.73 -1.02 12.68
N ARG A 128 4.49 -0.76 13.97
CA ARG A 128 3.66 -1.60 14.85
C ARG A 128 2.20 -1.69 14.40
N ALA A 129 1.73 -0.71 13.64
CA ALA A 129 0.41 -0.70 13.06
C ALA A 129 0.36 -1.31 11.65
N MET A 130 1.44 -1.83 11.07
CA MET A 130 1.37 -2.64 9.83
C MET A 130 0.88 -4.03 10.19
#